data_AF-A0A960YRN2-F1
#
_entry.id   AF-A0A960YRN2-F1
#
_cell.length_a   1.000
_cell.length_b   1.000
_cell.length_c   1.000
_cell.angle_alpha   90.00
_cell.angle_beta   90.00
_cell.angle_gamma   90.00
#
_symmetry.space_group_name_H-M   'P 1'
#
loop_
_entity.id
_entity.type
_entity.pdbx_description
1 polymer ?
#
loop_
_entity_poly.entity_id
_entity_poly.type
_entity_poly.pdbx_seq_one_letter_code
_entity_poly.pdbx_strand_id
1 'polypeptide(L)'
;DLDGFKPVNDSWGHDSGDALLVKMAQRLKGCLRIGDTIARIGGDEFAMLLPDFENQAECENTLRRILAVIRQPIHVHHQMVSLSASIGVCLHHEGTDEPDTLLRYADQAMYQAKESGRNRFCIYDADADRGKQHLHIFLQTVSQAIQNDEFVVYYQPRVNMRLGILTGAEALVRWQHPLRGLLSPAEFLPLIEDTDLIIELGWLVLRKVLQQMDAWHHNQLPLRLSVNISARHLQANDFIARLQGLLQEYNRVSPYWLELEIVESAGLEDMQGVSDVIRACQQMGVSFALDDFGTGYSSLTYLRYLPANTVKIDRSFVKDMLWDPDDMAIVESVISLANAFRRLIVAEGVESVEHGQFLISLGCEEAQGFEIARPMPADEIPGWASNWKADPVWLRTQRHRWSREDLSLLIADNEHQKWIQALEQYVQNPQLYQTPTLNTNNCRFGMWFNGVGESRYGHFNEFQQLGISHRKLHELGHIIIELAGSDTADPDQIARQIAELHTLKNQLSRELYALLELLTSEQS
;
A
#
# COMPACT_ATOMS: atom_id res chain seq x y z
N ASP A 1 -30.40 -4.19 28.51
CA ASP A 1 -30.91 -5.57 28.50
C ASP A 1 -30.16 -6.42 29.53
N LEU A 2 -30.84 -7.33 30.23
CA LEU A 2 -30.22 -8.22 31.21
C LEU A 2 -29.68 -9.49 30.55
N ASP A 3 -28.38 -9.70 30.60
CA ASP A 3 -27.79 -10.90 30.00
C ASP A 3 -28.15 -12.14 30.83
N GLY A 4 -28.64 -13.19 30.15
CA GLY A 4 -28.89 -14.49 30.78
C GLY A 4 -30.20 -14.57 31.59
N PHE A 5 -31.15 -13.66 31.37
CA PHE A 5 -32.45 -13.71 32.04
C PHE A 5 -33.32 -14.90 31.62
N LYS A 6 -33.32 -15.29 30.34
CA LYS A 6 -34.13 -16.41 29.84
C LYS A 6 -33.86 -17.75 30.57
N PRO A 7 -32.59 -18.19 30.75
CA PRO A 7 -32.27 -19.37 31.57
C PRO A 7 -32.85 -19.37 32.99
N VAL A 8 -33.05 -18.19 33.59
CA VAL A 8 -33.65 -18.06 34.92
C VAL A 8 -35.13 -18.45 34.89
N ASN A 9 -35.88 -17.96 33.90
CA ASN A 9 -37.28 -18.36 33.70
C ASN A 9 -37.39 -19.85 33.42
N ASP A 10 -36.53 -20.37 32.55
CA ASP A 10 -36.54 -21.77 32.14
C ASP A 10 -36.21 -22.71 33.32
N SER A 11 -35.34 -22.28 34.25
CA SER A 11 -34.88 -23.10 35.37
C SER A 11 -35.79 -23.03 36.60
N TRP A 12 -36.36 -21.86 36.91
CA TRP A 12 -37.04 -21.61 38.20
C TRP A 12 -38.44 -21.00 38.07
N GLY A 13 -38.99 -20.97 36.85
CA GLY A 13 -40.36 -20.52 36.56
C GLY A 13 -40.52 -19.01 36.49
N HIS A 14 -41.61 -18.57 35.86
CA HIS A 14 -41.91 -17.16 35.62
C HIS A 14 -42.08 -16.34 36.91
N ASP A 15 -42.62 -16.93 37.99
CA ASP A 15 -42.76 -16.24 39.29
C ASP A 15 -41.40 -15.79 39.86
N SER A 16 -40.37 -16.63 39.71
CA SER A 16 -39.00 -16.30 40.10
C SER A 16 -38.41 -15.21 39.20
N GLY A 17 -38.69 -15.27 37.89
CA GLY A 17 -38.30 -14.22 36.94
C GLY A 17 -38.91 -12.86 37.28
N ASP A 18 -40.21 -12.83 37.58
CA ASP A 18 -40.91 -11.59 37.94
C ASP A 18 -40.39 -11.02 39.26
N ALA A 19 -40.17 -11.86 40.27
CA ALA A 19 -39.55 -11.45 41.52
C ALA A 19 -38.12 -10.90 41.32
N LEU A 20 -37.36 -11.49 40.39
CA LEU A 20 -36.03 -11.01 40.02
C LEU A 20 -36.09 -9.63 39.36
N LEU A 21 -37.02 -9.42 38.43
CA LEU A 21 -37.19 -8.12 37.74
C LEU A 21 -37.62 -7.02 38.71
N VAL A 22 -38.53 -7.31 39.65
CA VAL A 22 -38.93 -6.35 40.70
C VAL A 22 -37.73 -5.94 41.56
N LYS A 23 -36.91 -6.92 42.00
CA LYS A 23 -35.70 -6.64 42.79
C LYS A 23 -34.65 -5.90 41.99
N MET A 24 -34.48 -6.23 40.72
CA MET A 24 -33.55 -5.53 39.83
C MET A 24 -33.98 -4.07 39.63
N ALA A 25 -35.28 -3.81 39.40
CA ALA A 25 -35.82 -2.47 39.28
C ALA A 25 -35.59 -1.63 40.54
N GLN A 26 -35.84 -2.20 41.73
CA GLN A 26 -35.56 -1.55 43.01
C GLN A 26 -34.08 -1.24 43.20
N ARG A 27 -33.21 -2.19 42.85
CA ARG A 27 -31.77 -2.04 42.94
C ARG A 27 -31.24 -0.96 42.00
N LEU A 28 -31.69 -0.95 40.75
CA LEU A 28 -31.34 0.08 39.79
C LEU A 28 -31.82 1.46 40.26
N LYS A 29 -33.06 1.55 40.76
CA LYS A 29 -33.59 2.80 41.33
C LYS A 29 -32.74 3.32 42.50
N GLY A 30 -32.23 2.43 43.36
CA GLY A 30 -31.32 2.82 44.45
C GLY A 30 -29.92 3.25 44.00
N CYS A 31 -29.54 2.97 42.76
CA CYS A 31 -28.28 3.40 42.15
C CYS A 31 -28.40 4.80 41.52
N LEU A 32 -29.60 5.27 41.22
CA LEU A 32 -29.80 6.51 40.46
C LEU A 32 -29.92 7.75 41.36
N ARG A 33 -29.55 8.92 40.83
CA ARG A 33 -29.60 10.22 41.51
C ARG A 33 -31.02 10.78 41.50
N ILE A 34 -31.27 11.81 42.31
CA ILE A 34 -32.51 12.59 42.25
C ILE A 34 -32.50 13.39 40.94
N GLY A 35 -33.38 13.05 40.00
CA GLY A 35 -33.44 13.64 38.65
C GLY A 35 -33.32 12.61 37.53
N ASP A 36 -32.68 11.47 37.82
CA ASP A 36 -32.59 10.34 36.90
C ASP A 36 -33.93 9.61 36.79
N THR A 37 -34.25 9.10 35.59
CA THR A 37 -35.45 8.31 35.34
C THR A 37 -35.08 6.91 34.88
N ILE A 38 -35.79 5.90 35.38
CA ILE A 38 -35.71 4.52 34.90
C ILE A 38 -37.09 3.98 34.59
N ALA A 39 -37.21 3.30 33.46
CA ALA A 39 -38.41 2.62 33.01
C ALA A 39 -38.08 1.19 32.55
N ARG A 40 -39.06 0.30 32.66
CA ARG A 40 -39.01 -1.03 32.02
C ARG A 40 -39.81 -0.93 30.73
N ILE A 41 -39.16 -1.18 29.58
CA ILE A 41 -39.77 -1.01 28.26
C ILE A 41 -40.54 -2.28 27.86
N GLY A 42 -40.04 -3.45 28.24
CA GLY A 42 -40.65 -4.74 27.97
C GLY A 42 -39.69 -5.86 28.36
N GLY A 43 -40.17 -7.10 28.53
CA GLY A 43 -39.32 -8.25 28.82
C GLY A 43 -38.35 -7.99 29.98
N ASP A 44 -37.06 -8.19 29.74
CA ASP A 44 -35.92 -7.93 30.61
C ASP A 44 -35.15 -6.64 30.26
N GLU A 45 -35.80 -5.73 29.53
CA GLU A 45 -35.22 -4.47 29.07
C GLU A 45 -35.64 -3.29 29.95
N PHE A 46 -34.62 -2.52 30.34
CA PHE A 46 -34.75 -1.29 31.11
C PHE A 46 -34.12 -0.14 30.31
N ALA A 47 -34.80 1.01 30.29
CA ALA A 47 -34.29 2.26 29.75
C ALA A 47 -34.05 3.26 30.88
N MET A 48 -32.97 4.03 30.77
CA MET A 48 -32.60 5.05 31.75
C MET A 48 -32.40 6.39 31.03
N LEU A 49 -32.97 7.46 31.57
CA LEU A 49 -32.72 8.83 31.15
C LEU A 49 -31.95 9.52 32.26
N LEU A 50 -30.71 9.92 31.94
CA LEU A 50 -29.73 10.45 32.89
C LEU A 50 -29.33 11.87 32.43
N PRO A 51 -29.98 12.93 32.95
CA PRO A 51 -29.67 14.31 32.57
C PRO A 51 -28.39 14.83 33.25
N ASP A 52 -27.93 15.99 32.78
CA ASP A 52 -26.96 16.85 33.48
C ASP A 52 -25.57 16.22 33.74
N PHE A 53 -24.96 15.60 32.73
CA PHE A 53 -23.54 15.23 32.77
C PHE A 53 -22.64 16.37 32.27
N GLU A 54 -21.55 16.65 32.99
CA GLU A 54 -20.59 17.70 32.59
C GLU A 54 -19.66 17.24 31.46
N ASN A 55 -19.37 15.94 31.39
CA ASN A 55 -18.51 15.34 30.38
C ASN A 55 -18.75 13.82 30.25
N GLN A 56 -18.23 13.25 29.16
CA GLN A 56 -18.35 11.81 28.89
C GLN A 56 -17.75 10.92 29.99
N ALA A 57 -16.66 11.34 30.65
CA ALA A 57 -16.02 10.54 31.69
C ALA A 57 -16.95 10.33 32.92
N GLU A 58 -17.74 11.34 33.26
CA GLU A 58 -18.76 11.24 34.32
C GLU A 58 -19.86 10.23 33.96
N CYS A 59 -20.32 10.26 32.70
CA CYS A 59 -21.29 9.31 32.18
C CYS A 59 -20.75 7.88 32.27
N GLU A 60 -19.54 7.63 31.77
CA GLU A 60 -18.90 6.32 31.81
C GLU A 60 -18.74 5.77 33.24
N ASN A 61 -18.34 6.62 34.18
CA ASN A 61 -18.21 6.22 35.59
C ASN A 61 -19.57 5.81 36.19
N THR A 62 -20.65 6.51 35.82
CA THR A 62 -22.00 6.16 36.22
C THR A 62 -22.43 4.81 35.64
N LEU A 63 -22.14 4.56 34.36
CA LEU A 63 -22.44 3.30 33.68
C LEU A 63 -21.66 2.11 34.27
N ARG A 64 -20.37 2.28 34.57
CA ARG A 64 -19.55 1.25 35.26
C ARG A 64 -20.15 0.87 36.61
N ARG A 65 -20.63 1.87 37.37
CA ARG A 65 -21.29 1.67 38.67
C ARG A 65 -22.61 0.92 38.52
N ILE A 66 -23.43 1.26 37.53
CA ILE A 66 -24.67 0.54 37.22
C ILE A 66 -24.39 -0.93 36.88
N LEU A 67 -23.42 -1.20 36.00
CA LEU A 67 -23.01 -2.59 35.68
C LEU A 67 -22.51 -3.35 36.90
N ALA A 68 -21.76 -2.70 37.79
CA ALA A 68 -21.28 -3.33 39.02
C ALA A 68 -22.44 -3.69 39.96
N VAL A 69 -23.45 -2.82 40.06
CA VAL A 69 -24.65 -3.04 40.86
C VAL A 69 -25.50 -4.18 40.31
N ILE A 70 -25.71 -4.25 38.99
CA ILE A 70 -26.46 -5.34 38.33
C ILE A 70 -25.82 -6.70 38.63
N ARG A 71 -24.49 -6.77 38.58
CA ARG A 71 -23.70 -8.01 38.80
C ARG A 71 -23.78 -8.59 40.21
N GLN A 72 -24.20 -7.79 41.20
CA GLN A 72 -24.33 -8.31 42.56
C GLN A 72 -25.37 -9.44 42.60
N PRO A 73 -25.16 -10.52 43.35
CA PRO A 73 -26.16 -11.57 43.48
C PRO A 73 -27.51 -11.06 44.03
N ILE A 74 -28.63 -11.57 43.53
CA ILE A 74 -29.99 -11.30 44.03
C ILE A 74 -30.55 -12.58 44.62
N HIS A 75 -30.96 -12.51 45.88
CA HIS A 75 -31.76 -13.58 46.48
C HIS A 75 -33.18 -13.55 45.91
N VAL A 76 -33.61 -14.64 45.27
CA VAL A 76 -34.98 -14.82 44.80
C VAL A 76 -35.50 -16.14 45.40
N HIS A 77 -36.52 -16.04 46.25
CA HIS A 77 -36.98 -17.15 47.10
C HIS A 77 -35.82 -17.82 47.87
N HIS A 78 -35.45 -19.04 47.51
CA HIS A 78 -34.38 -19.82 48.14
C HIS A 78 -33.09 -19.89 47.31
N GLN A 79 -33.01 -19.15 46.20
CA GLN A 79 -31.91 -19.19 45.24
C GLN A 79 -31.13 -17.87 45.21
N MET A 80 -29.87 -17.96 44.79
CA MET A 80 -29.01 -16.81 44.51
C MET A 80 -28.75 -16.71 43.02
N VAL A 81 -29.13 -15.59 42.42
CA VAL A 81 -29.05 -15.37 40.98
C VAL A 81 -28.07 -14.25 40.69
N SER A 82 -27.14 -14.49 39.77
CA SER A 82 -26.21 -13.47 39.25
C SER A 82 -26.48 -13.28 37.77
N LEU A 83 -26.73 -12.03 37.38
CA LEU A 83 -26.92 -11.60 35.99
C LEU A 83 -25.89 -10.52 35.66
N SER A 84 -25.64 -10.31 34.38
CA SER A 84 -25.01 -9.09 33.88
C SER A 84 -25.98 -8.30 33.03
N ALA A 85 -25.51 -7.21 32.43
CA ALA A 85 -26.30 -6.47 31.47
C ALA A 85 -25.41 -5.98 30.32
N SER A 86 -26.04 -5.88 29.16
CA SER A 86 -25.53 -5.14 28.02
C SER A 86 -26.26 -3.80 27.95
N ILE A 87 -25.51 -2.71 27.95
CA ILE A 87 -26.03 -1.33 27.99
C ILE A 87 -25.62 -0.61 26.70
N GLY A 88 -26.59 -0.04 25.99
CA GLY A 88 -26.31 0.92 24.92
C GLY A 88 -26.64 2.33 25.37
N VAL A 89 -25.83 3.28 24.92
CA VAL A 89 -25.90 4.67 25.38
C VAL A 89 -25.95 5.57 24.16
N CYS A 90 -26.94 6.45 24.09
CA CYS A 90 -26.95 7.55 23.12
C CYS A 90 -26.77 8.86 23.87
N LEU A 91 -25.75 9.63 23.52
CA LEU A 91 -25.56 10.98 24.05
C LEU A 91 -26.33 11.97 23.19
N HIS A 92 -27.09 12.85 23.84
CA HIS A 92 -27.82 13.91 23.15
C HIS A 92 -26.85 14.93 22.53
N HIS A 93 -27.02 15.18 21.25
CA HIS A 93 -26.31 16.17 20.44
C HIS A 93 -27.22 16.73 19.33
N GLU A 94 -26.80 17.79 18.64
CA GLU A 94 -27.54 18.35 17.50
C GLU A 94 -27.87 17.24 16.47
N GLY A 95 -29.17 17.02 16.21
CA GLY A 95 -29.63 15.92 15.34
C GLY A 95 -30.17 14.67 16.06
N THR A 96 -30.24 14.69 17.40
CA THR A 96 -30.90 13.65 18.22
C THR A 96 -32.13 14.16 18.97
N ASP A 97 -32.81 15.15 18.43
CA ASP A 97 -33.90 15.87 19.11
C ASP A 97 -35.20 15.06 19.21
N GLU A 98 -35.31 13.98 18.44
CA GLU A 98 -36.48 13.09 18.45
C GLU A 98 -36.29 11.91 19.43
N PRO A 99 -37.21 11.72 20.40
CA PRO A 99 -37.11 10.65 21.40
C PRO A 99 -36.96 9.23 20.82
N ASP A 100 -37.68 8.93 19.73
CA ASP A 100 -37.62 7.63 19.07
C ASP A 100 -36.23 7.38 18.44
N THR A 101 -35.57 8.45 17.97
CA THR A 101 -34.21 8.39 17.43
C THR A 101 -33.20 8.10 18.53
N LEU A 102 -33.32 8.73 19.72
CA LEU A 102 -32.47 8.45 20.88
C LEU A 102 -32.60 6.99 21.35
N LEU A 103 -33.83 6.48 21.43
CA LEU A 103 -34.08 5.09 21.83
C LEU A 103 -33.51 4.11 20.80
N ARG A 104 -33.67 4.37 19.50
CA ARG A 104 -33.11 3.52 18.44
C ARG A 104 -31.57 3.47 18.49
N TYR A 105 -30.91 4.60 18.69
CA TYR A 105 -29.45 4.64 18.79
C TYR A 105 -28.92 3.98 20.06
N ALA A 106 -29.63 4.15 21.19
CA ALA A 106 -29.32 3.42 22.41
C ALA A 106 -29.49 1.91 22.22
N ASP A 107 -30.53 1.46 21.51
CA ASP A 107 -30.76 0.05 21.20
C ASP A 107 -29.66 -0.54 20.28
N GLN A 108 -29.27 0.19 19.23
CA GLN A 108 -28.16 -0.21 18.35
C GLN A 108 -26.84 -0.34 19.11
N ALA A 109 -26.50 0.63 19.97
CA ALA A 109 -25.31 0.54 20.81
C ALA A 109 -25.41 -0.62 21.81
N MET A 110 -26.60 -0.95 22.30
CA MET A 110 -26.81 -2.09 23.20
C MET A 110 -26.52 -3.41 22.48
N TYR A 111 -26.92 -3.52 21.21
CA TYR A 111 -26.61 -4.69 20.39
C TYR A 111 -25.09 -4.83 20.18
N GLN A 112 -24.39 -3.74 19.89
CA GLN A 112 -22.93 -3.72 19.78
C GLN A 112 -22.25 -4.16 21.09
N ALA A 113 -22.79 -3.77 22.25
CA ALA A 113 -22.32 -4.24 23.55
C ALA A 113 -22.50 -5.76 23.73
N LYS A 114 -23.60 -6.34 23.21
CA LYS A 114 -23.83 -7.79 23.22
C LYS A 114 -22.82 -8.53 22.34
N GLU A 115 -22.64 -8.10 21.09
CA GLU A 115 -21.68 -8.70 20.14
C GLU A 115 -20.25 -8.62 20.64
N SER A 116 -19.90 -7.52 21.28
CA SER A 116 -18.55 -7.30 21.81
C SER A 116 -18.22 -8.16 23.04
N GLY A 117 -19.15 -8.98 23.54
CA GLY A 117 -18.89 -9.96 24.60
C GLY A 117 -19.70 -9.77 25.89
N ARG A 118 -20.82 -9.04 25.84
CA ARG A 118 -21.77 -8.81 26.96
C ARG A 118 -21.13 -8.15 28.19
N ASN A 119 -21.91 -7.93 29.27
CA ASN A 119 -21.48 -7.34 30.53
C ASN A 119 -20.67 -6.03 30.37
N ARG A 120 -21.12 -5.16 29.47
CA ARG A 120 -20.44 -3.91 29.12
C ARG A 120 -21.44 -2.86 28.66
N PHE A 121 -20.96 -1.64 28.55
CA PHE A 121 -21.68 -0.59 27.87
C PHE A 121 -20.98 -0.24 26.56
N CYS A 122 -21.74 0.25 25.58
CA CYS A 122 -21.23 0.85 24.35
C CYS A 122 -21.94 2.20 24.14
N ILE A 123 -21.19 3.22 23.75
CA ILE A 123 -21.72 4.54 23.43
C ILE A 123 -21.90 4.61 21.91
N TYR A 124 -23.08 5.02 21.48
CA TYR A 124 -23.41 5.25 20.08
C TYR A 124 -22.54 6.37 19.52
N ASP A 125 -21.83 6.06 18.44
CA ASP A 125 -21.00 6.99 17.68
C ASP A 125 -21.65 7.20 16.31
N ALA A 126 -22.20 8.40 16.10
CA ALA A 126 -22.92 8.77 14.89
C ALA A 126 -22.00 8.83 13.66
N ASP A 127 -20.72 9.15 13.84
CA ASP A 127 -19.76 9.21 12.74
C ASP A 127 -19.33 7.78 12.33
N ALA A 128 -19.19 6.89 13.32
CA ALA A 128 -18.97 5.47 13.04
C ALA A 128 -20.16 4.81 12.32
N ASP A 129 -21.41 5.17 12.67
CA ASP A 129 -22.60 4.62 11.98
C ASP A 129 -22.77 5.17 10.56
N ARG A 130 -22.54 6.48 10.34
CA ARG A 130 -22.50 7.07 9.00
C ARG A 130 -21.43 6.41 8.12
N GLY A 131 -20.25 6.14 8.69
CA GLY A 131 -19.19 5.40 8.01
C GLY A 131 -19.63 3.99 7.58
N LYS A 132 -20.32 3.26 8.46
CA LYS A 132 -20.88 1.92 8.15
C LYS A 132 -21.96 1.97 7.06
N GLN A 133 -22.87 2.95 7.12
CA GLN A 133 -23.91 3.12 6.10
C GLN A 133 -23.30 3.46 4.72
N HIS A 134 -22.34 4.38 4.69
CA HIS A 134 -21.61 4.70 3.46
C HIS A 134 -20.87 3.48 2.90
N LEU A 135 -20.19 2.71 3.75
CA LEU A 135 -19.52 1.47 3.32
C LEU A 135 -20.54 0.46 2.77
N HIS A 136 -21.68 0.28 3.44
CA HIS A 136 -22.72 -0.64 2.96
C HIS A 136 -23.25 -0.26 1.57
N ILE A 137 -23.58 1.02 1.36
CA ILE A 137 -24.01 1.55 0.06
C ILE A 137 -22.91 1.36 -0.98
N PHE A 138 -21.66 1.60 -0.61
CA PHE A 138 -20.52 1.40 -1.48
C PHE A 138 -20.38 -0.07 -1.92
N LEU A 139 -20.46 -1.03 -0.99
CA LEU A 139 -20.39 -2.45 -1.29
C LEU A 139 -21.53 -2.90 -2.23
N GLN A 140 -22.75 -2.41 -2.00
CA GLN A 140 -23.88 -2.65 -2.91
C GLN A 140 -23.61 -2.08 -4.32
N THR A 141 -23.02 -0.89 -4.38
CA THR A 141 -22.68 -0.23 -5.64
C THR A 141 -21.62 -1.04 -6.40
N VAL A 142 -20.58 -1.54 -5.72
CA VAL A 142 -19.56 -2.40 -6.33
C VAL A 142 -20.18 -3.71 -6.83
N SER A 143 -21.04 -4.36 -6.04
CA SER A 143 -21.74 -5.58 -6.46
C SER A 143 -22.56 -5.35 -7.73
N GLN A 144 -23.30 -4.25 -7.81
CA GLN A 144 -24.05 -3.88 -9.01
C GLN A 144 -23.13 -3.57 -10.20
N ALA A 145 -22.02 -2.89 -9.97
CA ALA A 145 -21.04 -2.55 -11.00
C ALA A 145 -20.38 -3.80 -11.63
N ILE A 146 -20.13 -4.86 -10.83
CA ILE A 146 -19.67 -6.17 -11.34
C ILE A 146 -20.70 -6.76 -12.31
N GLN A 147 -22.00 -6.67 -11.97
CA GLN A 147 -23.09 -7.20 -12.81
C GLN A 147 -23.34 -6.37 -14.07
N ASN A 148 -23.08 -5.06 -14.02
CA ASN A 148 -23.29 -4.12 -15.11
C ASN A 148 -22.11 -4.03 -16.10
N ASP A 149 -21.08 -4.86 -15.94
CA ASP A 149 -19.85 -4.83 -16.74
C ASP A 149 -19.09 -3.49 -16.69
N GLU A 150 -19.18 -2.78 -15.55
CA GLU A 150 -18.52 -1.47 -15.36
C GLU A 150 -17.01 -1.59 -15.06
N PHE A 151 -16.52 -2.79 -14.78
CA PHE A 151 -15.10 -3.06 -14.57
C PHE A 151 -14.40 -3.43 -15.88
N VAL A 152 -13.42 -2.62 -16.25
CA VAL A 152 -12.61 -2.77 -17.46
C VAL A 152 -11.16 -3.08 -17.09
N VAL A 153 -10.40 -3.66 -18.01
CA VAL A 153 -8.99 -4.03 -17.78
C VAL A 153 -8.12 -3.19 -18.69
N TYR A 154 -7.18 -2.47 -18.09
CA TYR A 154 -6.10 -1.77 -18.78
C TYR A 154 -4.84 -2.62 -18.70
N TYR A 155 -3.93 -2.44 -19.64
CA TYR A 155 -2.72 -3.24 -19.74
C TYR A 155 -1.50 -2.33 -19.73
N GLN A 156 -0.56 -2.61 -18.83
CA GLN A 156 0.71 -1.90 -18.78
C GLN A 156 1.82 -2.80 -19.36
N PRO A 157 2.47 -2.41 -20.46
CA PRO A 157 3.55 -3.21 -21.03
C PRO A 157 4.74 -3.40 -20.09
N ARG A 158 5.27 -4.63 -20.11
CA ARG A 158 6.54 -5.01 -19.49
C ARG A 158 7.56 -5.33 -20.57
N VAL A 159 8.75 -4.75 -20.47
CA VAL A 159 9.81 -4.95 -21.47
C VAL A 159 11.05 -5.54 -20.83
N ASN A 160 11.80 -6.31 -21.60
CA ASN A 160 13.21 -6.53 -21.31
C ASN A 160 13.96 -5.30 -21.86
N MET A 161 14.32 -4.37 -20.98
CA MET A 161 15.00 -3.11 -21.31
C MET A 161 16.31 -3.37 -22.02
N ARG A 162 16.99 -4.46 -21.63
CA ARG A 162 18.23 -4.90 -22.22
C ARG A 162 17.98 -5.23 -23.70
N LEU A 163 17.26 -6.29 -24.01
CA LEU A 163 16.99 -6.76 -25.38
C LEU A 163 16.12 -5.80 -26.21
N GLY A 164 15.43 -4.88 -25.55
CA GLY A 164 14.49 -3.93 -26.16
C GLY A 164 13.23 -4.58 -26.70
N ILE A 165 12.81 -5.71 -26.12
CA ILE A 165 11.64 -6.46 -26.55
C ILE A 165 10.54 -6.42 -25.49
N LEU A 166 9.29 -6.44 -25.96
CA LEU A 166 8.11 -6.65 -25.14
C LEU A 166 8.10 -8.08 -24.57
N THR A 167 8.02 -8.25 -23.26
CA THR A 167 8.00 -9.56 -22.58
C THR A 167 6.62 -9.94 -22.03
N GLY A 168 5.79 -8.96 -21.72
CA GLY A 168 4.46 -9.18 -21.16
C GLY A 168 3.67 -7.89 -20.98
N ALA A 169 2.53 -7.98 -20.32
CA ALA A 169 1.82 -6.82 -19.79
C ALA A 169 1.11 -7.17 -18.49
N GLU A 170 1.05 -6.22 -17.57
CA GLU A 170 0.24 -6.33 -16.35
C GLU A 170 -1.20 -5.91 -16.64
N ALA A 171 -2.15 -6.75 -16.25
CA ALA A 171 -3.57 -6.49 -16.33
C ALA A 171 -4.04 -5.74 -15.07
N LEU A 172 -4.45 -4.49 -15.27
CA LEU A 172 -4.81 -3.55 -14.23
C LEU A 172 -6.29 -3.22 -14.32
N VAL A 173 -7.07 -3.66 -13.32
CA VAL A 173 -8.51 -3.37 -13.24
C VAL A 173 -8.75 -1.85 -13.13
N ARG A 174 -9.82 -1.37 -13.76
CA ARG A 174 -10.33 -0.01 -13.63
C ARG A 174 -11.84 -0.06 -13.50
N TRP A 175 -12.40 0.86 -12.74
CA TRP A 175 -13.86 0.97 -12.64
C TRP A 175 -14.33 2.15 -13.47
N GLN A 176 -15.08 1.88 -14.53
CA GLN A 176 -15.73 2.90 -15.35
C GLN A 176 -17.02 3.38 -14.66
N HIS A 177 -16.87 4.13 -13.57
CA HIS A 177 -17.97 4.59 -12.76
C HIS A 177 -18.86 5.59 -13.53
N PRO A 178 -20.19 5.38 -13.62
CA PRO A 178 -21.09 6.20 -14.45
C PRO A 178 -21.02 7.70 -14.18
N LEU A 179 -20.82 8.09 -12.92
CA LEU A 179 -20.76 9.51 -12.49
C LEU A 179 -19.34 10.07 -12.32
N ARG A 180 -18.34 9.22 -12.01
CA ARG A 180 -17.00 9.66 -11.60
C ARG A 180 -15.94 9.42 -12.68
N GLY A 181 -16.31 8.78 -13.78
CA GLY A 181 -15.38 8.41 -14.83
C GLY A 181 -14.55 7.19 -14.44
N LEU A 182 -13.34 7.10 -14.99
CA LEU A 182 -12.45 5.97 -14.79
C LEU A 182 -11.71 6.06 -13.46
N LEU A 183 -12.06 5.18 -12.52
CA LEU A 183 -11.43 5.10 -11.20
C LEU A 183 -10.28 4.10 -11.17
N SER A 184 -9.25 4.44 -10.41
CA SER A 184 -8.09 3.59 -10.17
C SER A 184 -8.35 2.53 -9.09
N PRO A 185 -7.62 1.39 -9.09
CA PRO A 185 -7.76 0.35 -8.07
C PRO A 185 -7.66 0.86 -6.63
N ALA A 186 -6.76 1.82 -6.38
CA ALA A 186 -6.54 2.41 -5.06
C ALA A 186 -7.79 3.09 -4.46
N GLU A 187 -8.77 3.46 -5.29
CA GLU A 187 -10.00 4.12 -4.84
C GLU A 187 -11.10 3.14 -4.40
N PHE A 188 -11.00 1.85 -4.75
CA PHE A 188 -12.08 0.88 -4.48
C PHE A 188 -11.61 -0.47 -3.93
N LEU A 189 -10.42 -0.97 -4.30
CA LEU A 189 -9.93 -2.26 -3.81
C LEU A 189 -9.80 -2.31 -2.28
N PRO A 190 -9.22 -1.28 -1.60
CA PRO A 190 -9.08 -1.32 -0.13
C PRO A 190 -10.41 -1.43 0.62
N LEU A 191 -11.51 -1.01 0.00
CA LEU A 191 -12.85 -1.03 0.59
C LEU A 191 -13.56 -2.39 0.43
N ILE A 192 -13.08 -3.26 -0.46
CA ILE A 192 -13.69 -4.57 -0.74
C ILE A 192 -12.77 -5.75 -0.44
N GLU A 193 -11.49 -5.51 -0.11
CA GLU A 193 -10.44 -6.51 0.10
C GLU A 193 -10.86 -7.64 1.05
N ASP A 194 -11.56 -7.29 2.14
CA ASP A 194 -12.00 -8.24 3.17
C ASP A 194 -13.40 -8.84 2.91
N THR A 195 -14.00 -8.58 1.75
CA THR A 195 -15.37 -9.00 1.40
C THR A 195 -15.37 -10.04 0.28
N ASP A 196 -16.47 -10.76 0.08
CA ASP A 196 -16.59 -11.72 -1.04
C ASP A 196 -16.60 -11.03 -2.42
N LEU A 197 -16.81 -9.71 -2.47
CA LEU A 197 -16.76 -8.93 -3.70
C LEU A 197 -15.36 -8.92 -4.33
N ILE A 198 -14.27 -9.04 -3.54
CA ILE A 198 -12.92 -9.17 -4.11
C ILE A 198 -12.77 -10.45 -4.92
N ILE A 199 -13.43 -11.53 -4.48
CA ILE A 199 -13.41 -12.85 -5.14
C ILE A 199 -14.24 -12.77 -6.43
N GLU A 200 -15.43 -12.18 -6.36
CA GLU A 200 -16.30 -11.97 -7.52
C GLU A 200 -15.60 -11.12 -8.59
N LEU A 201 -15.02 -9.99 -8.19
CA LEU A 201 -14.27 -9.12 -9.07
C LEU A 201 -13.03 -9.82 -9.65
N GLY A 202 -12.28 -10.56 -8.84
CA GLY A 202 -11.11 -11.30 -9.31
C GLY A 202 -11.46 -12.33 -10.38
N TRP A 203 -12.58 -13.05 -10.24
CA TRP A 203 -13.06 -13.95 -11.30
C TRP A 203 -13.47 -13.22 -12.58
N LEU A 204 -14.14 -12.07 -12.46
CA LEU A 204 -14.48 -11.23 -13.60
C LEU A 204 -13.22 -10.78 -14.35
N VAL A 205 -12.20 -10.31 -13.62
CA VAL A 205 -10.93 -9.85 -14.19
C VAL A 205 -10.19 -11.02 -14.87
N LEU A 206 -10.04 -12.18 -14.21
CA LEU A 206 -9.40 -13.36 -14.82
C LEU A 206 -10.07 -13.80 -16.12
N ARG A 207 -11.41 -13.78 -16.16
CA ARG A 207 -12.17 -14.10 -17.37
C ARG A 207 -11.88 -13.10 -18.50
N LYS A 208 -11.92 -11.80 -18.21
CA LYS A 208 -11.60 -10.74 -19.19
C LYS A 208 -10.16 -10.85 -19.70
N VAL A 209 -9.21 -11.17 -18.82
CA VAL A 209 -7.80 -11.36 -19.18
C VAL A 209 -7.64 -12.58 -20.10
N LEU A 210 -8.19 -13.75 -19.76
CA LEU A 210 -8.09 -14.93 -20.62
C LEU A 210 -8.78 -14.74 -21.97
N GLN A 211 -9.92 -14.04 -22.00
CA GLN A 211 -10.57 -13.64 -23.23
C GLN A 211 -9.65 -12.74 -24.08
N GLN A 212 -8.98 -11.77 -23.46
CA GLN A 212 -8.05 -10.89 -24.16
C GLN A 212 -6.80 -11.62 -24.67
N MET A 213 -6.29 -12.59 -23.90
CA MET A 213 -5.17 -13.44 -24.32
C MET A 213 -5.53 -14.25 -25.57
N ASP A 214 -6.73 -14.84 -25.62
CA ASP A 214 -7.20 -15.56 -26.81
C ASP A 214 -7.31 -14.63 -28.03
N ALA A 215 -7.84 -13.42 -27.82
CA ALA A 215 -7.95 -12.41 -28.87
C ALA A 215 -6.57 -11.96 -29.40
N TRP A 216 -5.60 -11.70 -28.53
CA TRP A 216 -4.24 -11.34 -28.95
C TRP A 216 -3.48 -12.50 -29.58
N HIS A 217 -3.69 -13.74 -29.11
CA HIS A 217 -3.13 -14.93 -29.73
C HIS A 217 -3.62 -15.09 -31.17
N HIS A 218 -4.92 -14.86 -31.43
CA HIS A 218 -5.49 -14.86 -32.78
C HIS A 218 -4.87 -13.80 -33.70
N ASN A 219 -4.51 -12.64 -33.14
CA ASN A 219 -3.87 -11.53 -33.85
C ASN A 219 -2.33 -11.65 -33.91
N GLN A 220 -1.76 -12.85 -33.67
CA GLN A 220 -0.33 -13.12 -33.73
C GLN A 220 0.53 -12.30 -32.74
N LEU A 221 -0.06 -11.89 -31.61
CA LEU A 221 0.62 -11.21 -30.52
C LEU A 221 0.51 -12.05 -29.22
N PRO A 222 1.13 -13.24 -29.15
CA PRO A 222 1.14 -14.01 -27.90
C PRO A 222 1.90 -13.22 -26.83
N LEU A 223 1.19 -12.80 -25.78
CA LEU A 223 1.74 -11.97 -24.72
C LEU A 223 1.49 -12.62 -23.36
N ARG A 224 2.51 -12.61 -22.50
CA ARG A 224 2.37 -13.03 -21.11
C ARG A 224 1.62 -11.97 -20.35
N LEU A 225 0.52 -12.32 -19.69
CA LEU A 225 -0.26 -11.40 -18.88
C LEU A 225 -0.17 -11.75 -17.41
N SER A 226 0.10 -10.73 -16.60
CA SER A 226 0.08 -10.85 -15.16
C SER A 226 -1.18 -10.25 -14.57
N VAL A 227 -1.75 -10.88 -13.53
CA VAL A 227 -3.00 -10.47 -12.90
C VAL A 227 -2.83 -10.48 -11.38
N ASN A 228 -3.14 -9.36 -10.74
CA ASN A 228 -3.17 -9.24 -9.29
C ASN A 228 -4.24 -10.16 -8.67
N ILE A 229 -3.88 -10.92 -7.64
CA ILE A 229 -4.77 -11.81 -6.89
C ILE A 229 -4.69 -11.54 -5.39
N SER A 230 -5.83 -11.28 -4.74
CA SER A 230 -5.86 -11.08 -3.29
C SER A 230 -5.63 -12.40 -2.55
N ALA A 231 -5.13 -12.32 -1.31
CA ALA A 231 -5.00 -13.48 -0.42
C ALA A 231 -6.33 -14.21 -0.26
N ARG A 232 -7.41 -13.44 0.00
CA ARG A 232 -8.76 -13.97 0.20
C ARG A 232 -9.25 -14.75 -1.02
N HIS A 233 -9.00 -14.26 -2.23
CA HIS A 233 -9.39 -14.96 -3.47
C HIS A 233 -8.55 -16.23 -3.68
N LEU A 234 -7.24 -16.15 -3.49
CA LEU A 234 -6.34 -17.30 -3.64
C LEU A 234 -6.67 -18.43 -2.65
N GLN A 235 -7.11 -18.10 -1.44
CA GLN A 235 -7.48 -19.04 -0.39
C GLN A 235 -8.93 -19.53 -0.47
N ALA A 236 -9.72 -19.07 -1.46
CA ALA A 236 -11.07 -19.57 -1.65
C ALA A 236 -11.08 -21.09 -1.90
N ASN A 237 -11.96 -21.82 -1.21
CA ASN A 237 -12.00 -23.29 -1.23
C ASN A 237 -12.17 -23.87 -2.65
N ASP A 238 -12.83 -23.15 -3.55
CA ASP A 238 -13.09 -23.58 -4.93
C ASP A 238 -12.12 -22.97 -5.95
N PHE A 239 -11.07 -22.26 -5.50
CA PHE A 239 -10.14 -21.53 -6.37
C PHE A 239 -9.52 -22.42 -7.45
N ILE A 240 -8.90 -23.54 -7.06
CA ILE A 240 -8.22 -24.46 -7.99
C ILE A 240 -9.22 -25.01 -9.01
N ALA A 241 -10.39 -25.48 -8.54
CA ALA A 241 -11.40 -26.08 -9.41
C ALA A 241 -11.97 -25.07 -10.42
N ARG A 242 -12.24 -23.83 -9.97
CA ARG A 242 -12.72 -22.76 -10.83
C ARG A 242 -11.67 -22.28 -11.83
N LEU A 243 -10.42 -22.10 -11.38
CA LEU A 243 -9.32 -21.72 -12.27
C LEU A 243 -9.12 -22.77 -13.36
N GLN A 244 -9.14 -24.06 -13.00
CA GLN A 244 -9.07 -25.16 -13.96
C GLN A 244 -10.22 -25.11 -14.97
N GLY A 245 -11.46 -24.90 -14.50
CA GLY A 245 -12.62 -24.75 -15.38
C GLY A 245 -12.48 -23.56 -16.34
N LEU A 246 -11.98 -22.43 -15.85
CA LEU A 246 -11.76 -21.23 -16.66
C LEU A 246 -10.66 -21.42 -17.71
N LEU A 247 -9.55 -22.06 -17.35
CA LEU A 247 -8.48 -22.40 -18.30
C LEU A 247 -8.96 -23.40 -19.37
N GLN A 248 -9.87 -24.31 -19.03
CA GLN A 248 -10.50 -25.23 -19.99
C GLN A 248 -11.45 -24.51 -20.94
N GLU A 249 -12.18 -23.49 -20.46
CA GLU A 249 -13.04 -22.64 -21.28
C GLU A 249 -12.23 -21.92 -22.38
N TYR A 250 -11.02 -21.45 -22.04
CA TYR A 250 -10.08 -20.76 -22.95
C TYR A 250 -8.91 -21.65 -23.38
N ASN A 251 -9.18 -22.89 -23.81
CA ASN A 251 -8.16 -23.92 -24.11
C ASN A 251 -7.15 -23.61 -25.24
N ARG A 252 -7.33 -22.51 -25.97
CA ARG A 252 -6.39 -22.03 -27.00
C ARG A 252 -5.23 -21.24 -26.40
N VAL A 253 -5.45 -20.67 -25.22
CA VAL A 253 -4.43 -19.94 -24.47
C VAL A 253 -3.69 -20.94 -23.59
N SER A 254 -2.41 -21.10 -23.85
CA SER A 254 -1.55 -21.90 -22.98
C SER A 254 -1.46 -21.24 -21.59
N PRO A 255 -1.74 -21.96 -20.48
CA PRO A 255 -1.67 -21.39 -19.12
C PRO A 255 -0.31 -20.81 -18.74
N TYR A 256 0.77 -21.21 -19.43
CA TYR A 256 2.13 -20.64 -19.26
C TYR A 256 2.20 -19.14 -19.55
N TRP A 257 1.24 -18.58 -20.28
CA TRP A 257 1.16 -17.16 -20.54
C TRP A 257 0.46 -16.37 -19.42
N LEU A 258 -0.14 -17.05 -18.44
CA LEU A 258 -0.77 -16.41 -17.29
C LEU A 258 0.19 -16.42 -16.10
N GLU A 259 0.39 -15.24 -15.51
CA GLU A 259 1.10 -15.03 -14.24
C GLU A 259 0.13 -14.44 -13.21
N LEU A 260 0.07 -15.00 -12.01
CA LEU A 260 -0.71 -14.43 -10.91
C LEU A 260 0.22 -13.71 -9.93
N GLU A 261 -0.12 -12.49 -9.55
CA GLU A 261 0.71 -11.63 -8.71
C GLU A 261 0.10 -11.55 -7.31
N ILE A 262 0.90 -11.89 -6.30
CA ILE A 262 0.48 -11.89 -4.89
C ILE A 262 1.30 -10.82 -4.18
N VAL A 263 0.61 -9.85 -3.59
CA VAL A 263 1.22 -8.76 -2.84
C VAL A 263 1.89 -9.28 -1.57
N GLU A 264 3.08 -8.76 -1.21
CA GLU A 264 3.80 -9.16 0.02
C GLU A 264 2.99 -8.87 1.30
N SER A 265 2.28 -7.74 1.32
CA SER A 265 1.47 -7.29 2.46
C SER A 265 0.19 -8.08 2.65
N ALA A 266 -0.13 -8.99 1.73
CA ALA A 266 -1.30 -9.85 1.85
C ALA A 266 -1.17 -10.63 3.16
N GLY A 267 -2.17 -10.48 4.06
CA GLY A 267 -2.20 -11.09 5.39
C GLY A 267 -2.33 -12.61 5.31
N LEU A 268 -1.33 -13.30 4.79
CA LEU A 268 -1.32 -14.74 4.56
C LEU A 268 -1.10 -15.45 5.90
N GLU A 269 -2.19 -15.64 6.65
CA GLU A 269 -2.19 -16.35 7.93
C GLU A 269 -1.77 -17.83 7.76
N ASP A 270 -2.14 -18.47 6.64
CA ASP A 270 -1.79 -19.85 6.29
C ASP A 270 -0.83 -19.92 5.09
N MET A 271 0.45 -19.71 5.37
CA MET A 271 1.51 -19.76 4.35
C MET A 271 1.67 -21.14 3.71
N GLN A 272 1.38 -22.22 4.43
CA GLN A 272 1.52 -23.58 3.90
C GLN A 272 0.37 -23.90 2.93
N GLY A 273 -0.87 -23.59 3.30
CA GLY A 273 -2.02 -23.74 2.42
C GLY A 273 -1.86 -22.93 1.13
N VAL A 274 -1.38 -21.68 1.24
CA VAL A 274 -1.12 -20.82 0.07
C VAL A 274 -0.02 -21.41 -0.82
N SER A 275 1.07 -21.91 -0.24
CA SER A 275 2.14 -22.59 -0.99
C SER A 275 1.61 -23.79 -1.79
N ASP A 276 0.71 -24.58 -1.20
CA ASP A 276 0.12 -25.74 -1.85
C ASP A 276 -0.85 -25.36 -2.97
N VAL A 277 -1.63 -24.28 -2.80
CA VAL A 277 -2.47 -23.71 -3.88
C VAL A 277 -1.61 -23.24 -5.05
N ILE A 278 -0.51 -22.51 -4.78
CA ILE A 278 0.41 -22.04 -5.82
C ILE A 278 0.99 -23.24 -6.60
N ARG A 279 1.46 -24.28 -5.91
CA ARG A 279 1.99 -25.49 -6.57
C ARG A 279 0.95 -26.18 -7.44
N ALA A 280 -0.29 -26.29 -6.97
CA ALA A 280 -1.38 -26.86 -7.76
C ALA A 280 -1.63 -26.04 -9.04
N CYS A 281 -1.58 -24.71 -8.95
CA CYS A 281 -1.71 -23.83 -10.10
C CYS A 281 -0.52 -23.93 -11.06
N GLN A 282 0.70 -24.08 -10.56
CA GLN A 282 1.90 -24.31 -11.36
C GLN A 282 1.86 -25.64 -12.11
N GLN A 283 1.26 -26.68 -11.52
CA GLN A 283 1.01 -27.95 -12.23
C GLN A 283 0.05 -27.78 -13.41
N MET A 284 -0.83 -26.77 -13.38
CA MET A 284 -1.68 -26.39 -14.52
C MET A 284 -0.93 -25.52 -15.55
N GLY A 285 0.29 -25.07 -15.24
CA GLY A 285 1.12 -24.20 -16.09
C GLY A 285 1.08 -22.72 -15.73
N VAL A 286 0.29 -22.31 -14.74
CA VAL A 286 0.18 -20.90 -14.31
C VAL A 286 1.41 -20.50 -13.50
N SER A 287 2.00 -19.35 -13.83
CA SER A 287 3.16 -18.81 -13.10
C SER A 287 2.73 -17.89 -11.96
N PHE A 288 3.63 -17.62 -11.02
CA PHE A 288 3.36 -16.68 -9.93
C PHE A 288 4.47 -15.65 -9.76
N ALA A 289 4.10 -14.44 -9.37
CA ALA A 289 5.01 -13.39 -8.95
C ALA A 289 4.70 -12.94 -7.51
N LEU A 290 5.73 -12.54 -6.77
CA LEU A 290 5.58 -11.76 -5.55
C LEU A 290 5.62 -10.29 -5.91
N ASP A 291 4.56 -9.57 -5.58
CA ASP A 291 4.38 -8.14 -5.87
C ASP A 291 4.66 -7.26 -4.65
N ASP A 292 4.91 -5.97 -4.91
CA ASP A 292 5.26 -4.95 -3.91
C ASP A 292 6.41 -5.38 -2.96
N PHE A 293 7.38 -6.13 -3.48
CA PHE A 293 8.40 -6.76 -2.65
C PHE A 293 9.37 -5.72 -2.05
N GLY A 294 9.56 -5.82 -0.73
CA GLY A 294 10.41 -4.92 0.07
C GLY A 294 9.62 -3.97 0.97
N THR A 295 8.31 -3.87 0.78
CA THR A 295 7.42 -2.97 1.56
C THR A 295 6.94 -3.60 2.87
N GLY A 296 6.99 -4.93 3.00
CA GLY A 296 6.51 -5.68 4.15
C GLY A 296 7.59 -6.11 5.15
N TYR A 297 7.16 -6.51 6.34
CA TYR A 297 8.04 -6.99 7.41
C TYR A 297 8.57 -8.43 7.20
N SER A 298 8.19 -9.13 6.13
CA SER A 298 8.36 -10.60 6.00
C SER A 298 8.85 -11.07 4.62
N SER A 299 9.49 -10.22 3.82
CA SER A 299 9.84 -10.50 2.42
C SER A 299 10.72 -11.75 2.25
N LEU A 300 11.68 -11.98 3.15
CA LEU A 300 12.52 -13.18 3.18
C LEU A 300 11.73 -14.47 3.47
N THR A 301 10.72 -14.39 4.32
CA THR A 301 9.86 -15.53 4.67
C THR A 301 9.03 -15.92 3.45
N TYR A 302 8.38 -14.94 2.80
CA TYR A 302 7.61 -15.17 1.58
C TYR A 302 8.46 -15.75 0.46
N LEU A 303 9.62 -15.16 0.19
CA LEU A 303 10.54 -15.62 -0.85
C LEU A 303 10.99 -17.07 -0.65
N ARG A 304 11.14 -17.49 0.61
CA ARG A 304 11.56 -18.85 0.99
C ARG A 304 10.44 -19.88 0.85
N TYR A 305 9.22 -19.57 1.26
CA TYR A 305 8.13 -20.57 1.38
C TYR A 305 7.16 -20.56 0.20
N LEU A 306 6.97 -19.44 -0.47
CA LEU A 306 6.11 -19.34 -1.63
C LEU A 306 6.90 -19.72 -2.90
N PRO A 307 6.42 -20.67 -3.72
CA PRO A 307 7.14 -21.13 -4.89
C PRO A 307 6.99 -20.17 -6.10
N ALA A 308 6.88 -18.86 -5.89
CA ALA A 308 6.74 -17.86 -6.94
C ALA A 308 7.95 -17.82 -7.89
N ASN A 309 7.72 -17.63 -9.18
CA ASN A 309 8.74 -17.62 -10.22
C ASN A 309 9.46 -16.27 -10.32
N THR A 310 8.74 -15.19 -10.04
CA THR A 310 9.15 -13.81 -10.27
C THR A 310 9.04 -13.01 -8.97
N VAL A 311 9.93 -12.04 -8.79
CA VAL A 311 9.86 -11.01 -7.75
C VAL A 311 9.75 -9.66 -8.44
N LYS A 312 8.73 -8.87 -8.09
CA LYS A 312 8.53 -7.51 -8.58
C LYS A 312 8.99 -6.54 -7.51
N ILE A 313 9.96 -5.68 -7.85
CA ILE A 313 10.49 -4.65 -6.96
C ILE A 313 9.52 -3.50 -6.93
N ASP A 314 9.02 -3.16 -5.75
CA ASP A 314 8.00 -2.13 -5.56
C ASP A 314 8.44 -0.78 -6.14
N ARG A 315 7.48 -0.11 -6.77
CA ARG A 315 7.65 1.22 -7.36
C ARG A 315 8.21 2.25 -6.38
N SER A 316 7.85 2.21 -5.10
CA SER A 316 8.29 3.20 -4.10
C SER A 316 9.81 3.24 -3.98
N PHE A 317 10.48 2.07 -4.03
CA PHE A 317 11.93 2.01 -4.02
C PHE A 317 12.53 2.38 -5.38
N VAL A 318 12.01 1.82 -6.47
CA VAL A 318 12.59 2.05 -7.81
C VAL A 318 12.49 3.51 -8.20
N LYS A 319 11.36 4.17 -7.91
CA LYS A 319 11.15 5.57 -8.25
C LYS A 319 12.21 6.44 -7.60
N ASP A 320 12.57 6.17 -6.35
CA ASP A 320 13.44 7.04 -5.57
C ASP A 320 14.91 6.56 -5.51
N MET A 321 15.22 5.37 -6.05
CA MET A 321 16.56 4.75 -5.97
C MET A 321 17.71 5.59 -6.54
N LEU A 322 17.44 6.44 -7.53
CA LEU A 322 18.49 7.25 -8.16
C LEU A 322 18.99 8.38 -7.24
N TRP A 323 18.33 8.60 -6.11
CA TRP A 323 18.63 9.70 -5.21
C TRP A 323 18.51 9.39 -3.73
N ASP A 324 17.69 8.42 -3.34
CA ASP A 324 17.65 7.92 -1.97
C ASP A 324 18.61 6.72 -1.84
N PRO A 325 19.70 6.85 -1.05
CA PRO A 325 20.64 5.76 -0.84
C PRO A 325 20.00 4.56 -0.12
N ASP A 326 18.98 4.77 0.71
CA ASP A 326 18.28 3.69 1.40
C ASP A 326 17.42 2.91 0.40
N ASP A 327 16.69 3.59 -0.50
CA ASP A 327 15.93 2.93 -1.57
C ASP A 327 16.85 2.19 -2.56
N MET A 328 17.99 2.78 -2.92
CA MET A 328 19.01 2.09 -3.72
C MET A 328 19.50 0.81 -3.02
N ALA A 329 19.81 0.89 -1.73
CA ALA A 329 20.25 -0.27 -0.97
C ALA A 329 19.18 -1.36 -0.89
N ILE A 330 17.90 -0.98 -0.83
CA ILE A 330 16.76 -1.91 -0.89
C ILE A 330 16.70 -2.57 -2.27
N VAL A 331 16.74 -1.81 -3.36
CA VAL A 331 16.74 -2.35 -4.74
C VAL A 331 17.90 -3.34 -4.95
N GLU A 332 19.12 -2.98 -4.56
CA GLU A 332 20.30 -3.88 -4.62
C GLU A 332 20.08 -5.17 -3.83
N SER A 333 19.50 -5.05 -2.63
CA SER A 333 19.25 -6.19 -1.73
C SER A 333 18.19 -7.12 -2.30
N VAL A 334 17.10 -6.58 -2.85
CA VAL A 334 16.02 -7.37 -3.48
C VAL A 334 16.56 -8.11 -4.70
N ILE A 335 17.33 -7.45 -5.56
CA ILE A 335 17.97 -8.07 -6.72
C ILE A 335 18.89 -9.22 -6.28
N SER A 336 19.72 -8.97 -5.27
CA SER A 336 20.64 -9.99 -4.73
C SER A 336 19.91 -11.19 -4.16
N LEU A 337 18.82 -10.98 -3.41
CA LEU A 337 17.99 -12.02 -2.84
C LEU A 337 17.30 -12.84 -3.95
N ALA A 338 16.64 -12.19 -4.90
CA ALA A 338 15.98 -12.87 -6.00
C ALA A 338 16.96 -13.74 -6.80
N ASN A 339 18.16 -13.23 -7.08
CA ASN A 339 19.23 -14.00 -7.72
C ASN A 339 19.67 -15.22 -6.89
N ALA A 340 19.85 -15.06 -5.56
CA ALA A 340 20.21 -16.17 -4.67
C ALA A 340 19.15 -17.29 -4.66
N PHE A 341 17.87 -16.93 -4.75
CA PHE A 341 16.75 -17.86 -4.85
C PHE A 341 16.40 -18.26 -6.29
N ARG A 342 17.17 -17.82 -7.29
CA ARG A 342 16.98 -18.09 -8.73
C ARG A 342 15.59 -17.69 -9.22
N ARG A 343 15.10 -16.54 -8.77
CA ARG A 343 13.84 -15.93 -9.23
C ARG A 343 14.12 -14.94 -10.35
N LEU A 344 13.15 -14.78 -11.24
CA LEU A 344 13.14 -13.67 -12.19
C LEU A 344 12.85 -12.37 -11.44
N ILE A 345 13.35 -11.25 -11.96
CA ILE A 345 13.21 -9.93 -11.32
C ILE A 345 12.56 -8.99 -12.32
N VAL A 346 11.55 -8.26 -11.86
CA VAL A 346 10.92 -7.17 -12.61
C VAL A 346 10.98 -5.92 -11.74
N ALA A 347 11.45 -4.80 -12.27
CA ALA A 347 11.38 -3.52 -11.57
C ALA A 347 10.12 -2.76 -11.98
N GLU A 348 9.37 -2.25 -11.01
CA GLU A 348 8.19 -1.43 -11.26
C GLU A 348 8.47 0.05 -11.08
N GLY A 349 7.73 0.93 -11.76
CA GLY A 349 7.89 2.37 -11.57
C GLY A 349 9.15 2.95 -12.21
N VAL A 350 9.64 2.37 -13.32
CA VAL A 350 10.69 3.00 -14.14
C VAL A 350 10.15 4.28 -14.78
N GLU A 351 10.60 5.43 -14.29
CA GLU A 351 10.14 6.76 -14.71
C GLU A 351 11.15 7.52 -15.59
N SER A 352 12.35 6.98 -15.82
CA SER A 352 13.35 7.60 -16.70
C SER A 352 14.33 6.60 -17.31
N VAL A 353 15.09 7.05 -18.32
CA VAL A 353 16.15 6.25 -18.96
C VAL A 353 17.23 5.86 -17.96
N GLU A 354 17.57 6.74 -17.02
CA GLU A 354 18.58 6.49 -15.99
C GLU A 354 18.16 5.35 -15.07
N HIS A 355 16.88 5.25 -14.69
CA HIS A 355 16.39 4.11 -13.91
C HIS A 355 16.69 2.79 -14.60
N GLY A 356 16.36 2.67 -15.89
CA GLY A 356 16.62 1.46 -16.66
C GLY A 356 18.11 1.15 -16.83
N GLN A 357 18.96 2.17 -17.04
CA GLN A 357 20.40 1.98 -17.09
C GLN A 357 20.94 1.39 -15.78
N PHE A 358 20.49 1.91 -14.65
CA PHE A 358 20.87 1.41 -13.33
C PHE A 358 20.41 0.00 -13.06
N LEU A 359 19.13 -0.29 -13.32
CA LEU A 359 18.56 -1.62 -13.13
C LEU A 359 19.32 -2.66 -13.95
N ILE A 360 19.61 -2.38 -15.23
CA ILE A 360 20.39 -3.28 -16.10
C ILE A 360 21.78 -3.53 -15.49
N SER A 361 22.41 -2.48 -14.97
CA SER A 361 23.74 -2.56 -14.35
C SER A 361 23.75 -3.43 -13.08
N LEU A 362 22.64 -3.42 -12.33
CA LEU A 362 22.43 -4.28 -11.16
C LEU A 362 22.01 -5.71 -11.54
N GLY A 363 21.72 -5.98 -12.82
CA GLY A 363 21.27 -7.29 -13.30
C GLY A 363 19.75 -7.47 -13.33
N CYS A 364 18.98 -6.39 -13.17
CA CYS A 364 17.54 -6.36 -13.40
C CYS A 364 17.26 -5.85 -14.82
N GLU A 365 16.77 -6.74 -15.69
CA GLU A 365 16.62 -6.43 -17.12
C GLU A 365 15.17 -6.28 -17.55
N GLU A 366 14.21 -6.81 -16.79
CA GLU A 366 12.80 -6.63 -17.04
C GLU A 366 12.24 -5.50 -16.18
N ALA A 367 11.44 -4.64 -16.78
CA ALA A 367 10.81 -3.56 -16.07
C ALA A 367 9.48 -3.13 -16.67
N GLN A 368 8.73 -2.40 -15.86
CA GLN A 368 7.54 -1.67 -16.22
C GLN A 368 7.54 -0.29 -15.55
N GLY A 369 6.91 0.69 -16.19
CA GLY A 369 6.91 2.06 -15.68
C GLY A 369 6.53 3.07 -16.76
N PHE A 370 6.37 4.33 -16.36
CA PHE A 370 5.86 5.37 -17.25
C PHE A 370 6.85 5.80 -18.34
N GLU A 371 8.14 5.55 -18.18
CA GLU A 371 9.12 5.72 -19.26
C GLU A 371 8.88 4.73 -20.41
N ILE A 372 8.36 3.54 -20.10
CA ILE A 372 8.03 2.51 -21.08
C ILE A 372 6.64 2.77 -21.66
N ALA A 373 5.64 2.79 -20.79
CA ALA A 373 4.25 3.10 -21.12
C ALA A 373 3.39 3.27 -19.87
N ARG A 374 2.39 4.14 -19.98
CA ARG A 374 1.25 4.17 -19.05
C ARG A 374 0.32 2.98 -19.34
N PRO A 375 -0.46 2.50 -18.35
CA PRO A 375 -1.53 1.54 -18.60
C PRO A 375 -2.48 2.06 -19.69
N MET A 376 -2.82 1.21 -20.65
CA MET A 376 -3.66 1.56 -21.80
C MET A 376 -4.76 0.50 -22.07
N PRO A 377 -5.83 0.86 -22.77
CA PRO A 377 -6.82 -0.10 -23.27
C PRO A 377 -6.21 -1.21 -24.14
N ALA A 378 -6.90 -2.35 -24.22
CA ALA A 378 -6.40 -3.53 -24.92
C ALA A 378 -6.14 -3.33 -26.43
N ASP A 379 -6.93 -2.47 -27.06
CA ASP A 379 -6.86 -2.14 -28.48
C ASP A 379 -5.65 -1.25 -28.83
N GLU A 380 -5.08 -0.55 -27.85
CA GLU A 380 -3.88 0.28 -28.04
C GLU A 380 -2.58 -0.54 -28.00
N ILE A 381 -2.57 -1.69 -27.29
CA ILE A 381 -1.36 -2.52 -27.08
C ILE A 381 -0.68 -2.95 -28.39
N PRO A 382 -1.38 -3.49 -29.42
CA PRO A 382 -0.73 -3.89 -30.66
C PRO A 382 -0.06 -2.71 -31.39
N GLY A 383 -0.71 -1.56 -31.39
CA GLY A 383 -0.18 -0.33 -31.98
C GLY A 383 1.07 0.14 -31.25
N TRP A 384 1.03 0.17 -29.92
CA TRP A 384 2.18 0.50 -29.09
C TRP A 384 3.34 -0.49 -29.30
N ALA A 385 3.06 -1.80 -29.26
CA ALA A 385 4.06 -2.86 -29.41
C ALA A 385 4.81 -2.79 -30.76
N SER A 386 4.08 -2.46 -31.84
CA SER A 386 4.68 -2.31 -33.17
C SER A 386 5.61 -1.10 -33.31
N ASN A 387 5.42 -0.08 -32.47
CA ASN A 387 6.19 1.17 -32.49
C ASN A 387 7.25 1.23 -31.38
N TRP A 388 7.26 0.26 -30.46
CA TRP A 388 8.18 0.22 -29.34
C TRP A 388 9.64 0.21 -29.79
N LYS A 389 10.45 1.09 -29.19
CA LYS A 389 11.89 1.16 -29.37
C LYS A 389 12.52 1.43 -28.02
N ALA A 390 13.39 0.55 -27.58
CA ALA A 390 14.18 0.78 -26.38
C ALA A 390 15.12 1.98 -26.57
N ASP A 391 15.38 2.68 -25.47
CA ASP A 391 16.31 3.79 -25.47
C ASP A 391 17.74 3.31 -25.84
N PRO A 392 18.48 4.02 -26.71
CA PRO A 392 19.84 3.67 -27.07
C PRO A 392 20.81 3.55 -25.89
N VAL A 393 20.54 4.20 -24.76
CA VAL A 393 21.31 4.06 -23.51
C VAL A 393 21.18 2.63 -22.97
N TRP A 394 19.97 2.10 -22.84
CA TRP A 394 19.74 0.74 -22.33
C TRP A 394 20.41 -0.33 -23.20
N LEU A 395 20.34 -0.16 -24.52
CA LEU A 395 20.98 -1.05 -25.48
C LEU A 395 22.52 -1.01 -25.38
N ARG A 396 23.11 0.12 -25.00
CA ARG A 396 24.56 0.26 -24.79
C ARG A 396 25.01 -0.33 -23.45
N THR A 397 24.23 -0.14 -22.39
CA THR A 397 24.51 -0.69 -21.05
C THR A 397 24.70 -2.21 -21.08
N GLN A 398 24.08 -2.93 -22.02
CA GLN A 398 24.35 -4.34 -22.30
C GLN A 398 25.83 -4.74 -22.35
N ARG A 399 26.65 -3.87 -22.92
CA ARG A 399 28.06 -4.16 -23.20
C ARG A 399 28.93 -4.01 -21.96
N HIS A 400 28.40 -3.44 -20.87
CA HIS A 400 29.16 -3.01 -19.71
C HIS A 400 28.52 -3.48 -18.42
N ARG A 401 29.20 -4.40 -17.72
CA ARG A 401 28.82 -4.79 -16.36
C ARG A 401 29.55 -3.89 -15.38
N TRP A 402 28.82 -2.92 -14.84
CA TRP A 402 29.28 -2.08 -13.75
C TRP A 402 29.36 -2.89 -12.47
N SER A 403 30.46 -2.77 -11.71
CA SER A 403 30.48 -3.33 -10.36
C SER A 403 29.73 -2.42 -9.40
N ARG A 404 29.41 -2.92 -8.20
CA ARG A 404 28.71 -2.13 -7.17
C ARG A 404 29.43 -0.82 -6.87
N GLU A 405 30.76 -0.85 -6.86
CA GLU A 405 31.59 0.33 -6.61
C GLU A 405 31.52 1.39 -7.72
N ASP A 406 31.03 1.03 -8.90
CA ASP A 406 30.95 1.92 -10.07
C ASP A 406 29.60 2.65 -10.15
N LEU A 407 28.59 2.14 -9.44
CA LEU A 407 27.24 2.73 -9.40
C LEU A 407 27.27 4.18 -8.89
N SER A 408 28.18 4.51 -7.97
CA SER A 408 28.37 5.87 -7.47
C SER A 408 28.72 6.86 -8.57
N LEU A 409 29.42 6.44 -9.64
CA LEU A 409 29.69 7.30 -10.80
C LEU A 409 28.42 7.58 -11.60
N LEU A 410 27.59 6.56 -11.79
CA LEU A 410 26.38 6.66 -12.58
C LEU A 410 25.33 7.59 -11.91
N ILE A 411 25.31 7.69 -10.57
CA ILE A 411 24.34 8.54 -9.83
C ILE A 411 24.92 9.92 -9.53
N ALA A 412 26.25 10.09 -9.65
CA ALA A 412 26.94 11.30 -9.24
C ALA A 412 26.29 12.55 -9.84
N ASP A 413 25.96 12.54 -11.13
CA ASP A 413 25.35 13.71 -11.77
C ASP A 413 24.02 14.12 -11.12
N ASN A 414 23.19 13.12 -10.82
CA ASN A 414 21.90 13.32 -10.19
C ASN A 414 22.02 13.74 -8.72
N GLU A 415 22.99 13.17 -7.97
CA GLU A 415 23.29 13.59 -6.59
C GLU A 415 23.68 15.08 -6.53
N HIS A 416 24.51 15.56 -7.46
CA HIS A 416 24.87 16.97 -7.54
C HIS A 416 23.67 17.84 -7.91
N GLN A 417 22.81 17.40 -8.84
CA GLN A 417 21.60 18.14 -9.22
C GLN A 417 20.67 18.36 -8.01
N LYS A 418 20.45 17.33 -7.19
CA LYS A 418 19.64 17.46 -5.97
C LYS A 418 20.29 18.33 -4.91
N TRP A 419 21.59 18.21 -4.73
CA TRP A 419 22.32 19.08 -3.82
C TRP A 419 22.13 20.56 -4.19
N ILE A 420 22.14 20.89 -5.49
CA ILE A 420 21.82 22.24 -5.99
C ILE A 420 20.37 22.63 -5.70
N GLN A 421 19.40 21.74 -5.98
CA GLN A 421 17.99 22.03 -5.70
C GLN A 421 17.72 22.28 -4.21
N ALA A 422 18.32 21.50 -3.32
CA ALA A 422 18.22 21.69 -1.88
C ALA A 422 18.82 23.04 -1.45
N LEU A 423 19.93 23.45 -2.07
CA LEU A 423 20.54 24.75 -1.86
C LEU A 423 19.62 25.88 -2.33
N GLU A 424 19.00 25.77 -3.50
CA GLU A 424 18.02 26.75 -4.01
C GLU A 424 16.78 26.86 -3.12
N GLN A 425 16.24 25.72 -2.65
CA GLN A 425 15.11 25.69 -1.71
C GLN A 425 15.45 26.40 -0.40
N TYR A 426 16.64 26.14 0.14
CA TYR A 426 17.15 26.83 1.32
C TYR A 426 17.24 28.34 1.08
N VAL A 427 17.84 28.78 -0.02
CA VAL A 427 17.97 30.21 -0.36
C VAL A 427 16.61 30.89 -0.46
N GLN A 428 15.62 30.21 -1.05
CA GLN A 428 14.26 30.75 -1.19
C GLN A 428 13.50 30.81 0.13
N ASN A 429 13.64 29.79 0.99
CA ASN A 429 12.91 29.70 2.26
C ASN A 429 13.79 29.11 3.38
N PRO A 430 14.72 29.89 3.96
CA PRO A 430 15.67 29.39 4.97
C PRO A 430 15.02 28.89 6.26
N GLN A 431 13.77 29.28 6.54
CA GLN A 431 13.02 28.83 7.72
C GLN A 431 12.34 27.47 7.55
N LEU A 432 12.13 27.04 6.30
CA LEU A 432 11.44 25.78 5.98
C LEU A 432 12.41 24.65 5.64
N TYR A 433 13.60 24.99 5.14
CA TYR A 433 14.58 24.02 4.65
C TYR A 433 15.90 24.12 5.43
N GLN A 434 16.60 23.00 5.54
CA GLN A 434 17.94 22.93 6.11
C GLN A 434 18.99 23.08 5.00
N THR A 435 20.20 23.49 5.38
CA THR A 435 21.32 23.53 4.43
C THR A 435 21.73 22.10 4.03
N PRO A 436 22.03 21.86 2.75
CA PRO A 436 22.58 20.57 2.33
C PRO A 436 23.99 20.36 2.92
N THR A 437 24.52 19.14 2.89
CA THR A 437 25.89 18.87 3.35
C THR A 437 26.90 19.67 2.53
N LEU A 438 27.60 20.61 3.17
CA LEU A 438 28.57 21.47 2.48
C LEU A 438 30.00 20.94 2.52
N ASN A 439 30.28 19.97 3.38
CA ASN A 439 31.59 19.32 3.40
C ASN A 439 31.71 18.36 2.21
N THR A 440 32.64 18.67 1.30
CA THR A 440 32.95 17.87 0.10
C THR A 440 33.33 16.43 0.40
N ASN A 441 33.76 16.10 1.62
CA ASN A 441 34.19 14.75 1.98
C ASN A 441 33.08 13.95 2.67
N ASN A 442 32.01 14.61 3.10
CA ASN A 442 30.90 13.98 3.80
C ASN A 442 29.68 13.75 2.89
N CYS A 443 29.68 14.32 1.68
CA CYS A 443 28.69 13.97 0.67
C CYS A 443 28.99 12.57 0.09
N ARG A 444 27.96 11.89 -0.42
CA ARG A 444 28.09 10.50 -0.91
C ARG A 444 29.12 10.36 -2.02
N PHE A 445 29.05 11.21 -3.05
CA PHE A 445 30.09 11.29 -4.07
C PHE A 445 31.47 11.52 -3.48
N GLY A 446 31.63 12.44 -2.52
CA GLY A 446 32.91 12.74 -1.88
C GLY A 446 33.51 11.60 -1.08
N MET A 447 32.69 10.87 -0.32
CA MET A 447 33.12 9.66 0.39
C MET A 447 33.58 8.57 -0.58
N TRP A 448 32.84 8.40 -1.69
CA TRP A 448 33.24 7.47 -2.75
C TRP A 448 34.51 7.93 -3.46
N PHE A 449 34.59 9.20 -3.87
CA PHE A 449 35.70 9.81 -4.60
C PHE A 449 37.00 9.63 -3.82
N ASN A 450 37.01 9.99 -2.53
CA ASN A 450 38.20 9.87 -1.69
C ASN A 450 38.49 8.44 -1.20
N GLY A 451 37.57 7.49 -1.41
CA GLY A 451 37.68 6.11 -0.97
C GLY A 451 37.96 5.16 -2.13
N VAL A 452 36.92 4.43 -2.53
CA VAL A 452 37.02 3.41 -3.58
C VAL A 452 37.26 4.04 -4.95
N GLY A 453 36.70 5.22 -5.20
CA GLY A 453 36.89 5.99 -6.42
C GLY A 453 38.37 6.27 -6.69
N GLU A 454 39.09 6.88 -5.75
CA GLU A 454 40.53 7.14 -5.85
C GLU A 454 41.31 5.85 -6.09
N SER A 455 40.97 4.79 -5.36
CA SER A 455 41.67 3.49 -5.47
C SER A 455 41.52 2.84 -6.85
N ARG A 456 40.36 3.01 -7.50
CA ARG A 456 40.06 2.40 -8.81
C ARG A 456 40.38 3.32 -9.98
N TYR A 457 40.11 4.62 -9.84
CA TYR A 457 40.06 5.58 -10.93
C TYR A 457 41.06 6.74 -10.80
N GLY A 458 41.79 6.83 -9.68
CA GLY A 458 42.73 7.93 -9.42
C GLY A 458 43.83 8.11 -10.49
N HIS A 459 44.09 7.08 -11.29
CA HIS A 459 45.05 7.12 -12.40
C HIS A 459 44.51 7.79 -13.69
N PHE A 460 43.20 8.03 -13.80
CA PHE A 460 42.61 8.76 -14.93
C PHE A 460 42.70 10.27 -14.71
N ASN A 461 43.09 11.01 -15.74
CA ASN A 461 43.12 12.47 -15.68
C ASN A 461 41.71 13.05 -15.51
N GLU A 462 40.72 12.42 -16.13
CA GLU A 462 39.30 12.76 -16.08
C GLU A 462 38.75 12.63 -14.66
N PHE A 463 39.18 11.59 -13.93
CA PHE A 463 38.86 11.43 -12.51
C PHE A 463 39.45 12.56 -11.66
N GLN A 464 40.70 12.95 -11.90
CA GLN A 464 41.31 14.07 -11.16
C GLN A 464 40.61 15.40 -11.44
N GLN A 465 40.17 15.64 -12.68
CA GLN A 465 39.38 16.83 -13.03
C GLN A 465 38.01 16.84 -12.32
N LEU A 466 37.34 15.70 -12.24
CA LEU A 466 36.09 15.57 -11.49
C LEU A 466 36.22 16.03 -10.04
N GLY A 467 37.31 15.66 -9.37
CA GLY A 467 37.57 16.10 -8.00
C GLY A 467 37.74 17.62 -7.88
N ILE A 468 38.34 18.26 -8.88
CA ILE A 468 38.50 19.73 -8.91
C ILE A 468 37.14 20.41 -9.10
N SER A 469 36.35 19.96 -10.07
CA SER A 469 35.02 20.52 -10.35
C SER A 469 34.07 20.31 -9.17
N HIS A 470 34.11 19.13 -8.54
CA HIS A 470 33.31 18.80 -7.36
C HIS A 470 33.61 19.74 -6.18
N ARG A 471 34.90 19.98 -5.87
CA ARG A 471 35.29 20.90 -4.80
C ARG A 471 34.84 22.34 -5.08
N LYS A 472 35.05 22.83 -6.31
CA LYS A 472 34.60 24.17 -6.72
C LYS A 472 33.09 24.34 -6.58
N LEU A 473 32.31 23.31 -6.92
CA LEU A 473 30.87 23.33 -6.82
C LEU A 473 30.41 23.47 -5.35
N HIS A 474 31.02 22.73 -4.43
CA HIS A 474 30.76 22.88 -2.99
C HIS A 474 31.24 24.21 -2.41
N GLU A 475 32.42 24.70 -2.81
CA GLU A 475 32.94 26.02 -2.41
C GLU A 475 31.96 27.14 -2.80
N LEU A 476 31.40 27.07 -4.02
CA LEU A 476 30.40 28.02 -4.47
C LEU A 476 29.08 27.90 -3.68
N GLY A 477 28.69 26.69 -3.29
CA GLY A 477 27.53 26.49 -2.41
C GLY A 477 27.70 27.12 -1.02
N HIS A 478 28.91 27.03 -0.43
CA HIS A 478 29.21 27.74 0.81
C HIS A 478 29.02 29.25 0.65
N ILE A 479 29.56 29.83 -0.42
CA ILE A 479 29.43 31.26 -0.72
C ILE A 479 27.95 31.65 -0.84
N ILE A 480 27.13 30.85 -1.53
CA ILE A 480 25.70 31.14 -1.69
C ILE A 480 24.96 31.13 -0.36
N ILE A 481 25.25 30.16 0.52
CA ILE A 481 24.60 30.06 1.83
C ILE A 481 25.03 31.20 2.75
N GLU A 482 26.31 31.60 2.74
CA GLU A 482 26.79 32.76 3.48
C GLU A 482 26.13 34.06 3.01
N LEU A 483 25.96 34.23 1.69
CA LEU A 483 25.26 35.37 1.12
C LEU A 483 23.78 35.38 1.50
N ALA A 484 23.10 34.24 1.46
CA ALA A 484 21.69 34.11 1.80
C ALA A 484 21.39 34.28 3.30
N GLY A 485 22.34 33.97 4.18
CA GLY A 485 22.24 34.18 5.63
C GLY A 485 22.55 35.59 6.11
N SER A 486 22.96 36.51 5.21
CA SER A 486 23.28 37.90 5.56
C SER A 486 22.04 38.80 5.51
N ASP A 487 21.85 39.64 6.53
CA ASP A 487 20.79 40.68 6.56
C ASP A 487 20.92 41.74 5.44
N THR A 488 22.03 41.71 4.68
CA THR A 488 22.32 42.63 3.56
C THR A 488 22.40 41.92 2.20
N ALA A 489 21.85 40.73 2.09
CA ALA A 489 21.87 39.91 0.88
C ALA A 489 21.38 40.68 -0.37
N ASP A 490 22.23 40.81 -1.39
CA ASP A 490 21.84 41.28 -2.73
C ASP A 490 21.25 40.09 -3.53
N PRO A 491 19.95 40.09 -3.84
CA PRO A 491 19.32 39.00 -4.59
C PRO A 491 19.94 38.79 -5.97
N ASP A 492 20.41 39.86 -6.62
CA ASP A 492 21.03 39.79 -7.94
C ASP A 492 22.43 39.17 -7.87
N GLN A 493 23.12 39.32 -6.73
CA GLN A 493 24.39 38.64 -6.48
C GLN A 493 24.16 37.14 -6.26
N ILE A 494 23.18 36.77 -5.44
CA ILE A 494 22.83 35.36 -5.19
C ILE A 494 22.40 34.65 -6.49
N ALA A 495 21.55 35.29 -7.30
CA ALA A 495 21.11 34.74 -8.57
C ALA A 495 22.28 34.49 -9.54
N ARG A 496 23.28 35.40 -9.57
CA ARG A 496 24.51 35.20 -10.36
C ARG A 496 25.33 34.00 -9.90
N GLN A 497 25.48 33.82 -8.59
CA GLN A 497 26.20 32.68 -8.03
C GLN A 497 25.46 31.35 -8.31
N ILE A 498 24.12 31.32 -8.22
CA ILE A 498 23.31 30.15 -8.59
C ILE A 498 23.49 29.82 -10.08
N ALA A 499 23.50 30.80 -10.97
CA ALA A 499 23.75 30.57 -12.40
C ALA A 499 25.15 29.99 -12.68
N GLU A 500 26.16 30.47 -11.95
CA GLU A 500 27.52 29.91 -12.01
C GLU A 500 27.56 28.46 -11.47
N LEU A 501 26.80 28.17 -10.42
CA LEU A 501 26.66 26.82 -9.86
C LEU A 501 26.10 25.81 -10.87
N HIS A 502 25.06 26.18 -11.62
CA HIS A 502 24.53 25.37 -12.71
C HIS A 502 25.55 25.18 -13.85
N THR A 503 26.37 26.20 -14.12
CA THR A 503 27.42 26.12 -15.13
C THR A 503 28.50 25.10 -14.72
N LEU A 504 28.94 25.14 -13.45
CA LEU A 504 29.87 24.16 -12.89
C LEU A 504 29.27 22.77 -12.86
N LYS A 505 27.97 22.63 -12.53
CA LYS A 505 27.28 21.33 -12.59
C LYS A 505 27.34 20.75 -13.99
N ASN A 506 26.99 21.53 -15.01
CA ASN A 506 27.03 21.07 -16.40
C ASN A 506 28.44 20.72 -16.88
N GLN A 507 29.47 21.37 -16.32
CA GLN A 507 30.85 20.96 -16.54
C GLN A 507 31.13 19.60 -15.88
N LEU A 508 30.78 19.44 -14.61
CA LEU A 508 30.93 18.19 -13.86
C LEU A 508 30.19 17.03 -14.55
N SER A 509 28.97 17.25 -15.05
CA SER A 509 28.22 16.27 -15.85
C SER A 509 29.03 15.78 -17.05
N ARG A 510 29.62 16.70 -17.82
CA ARG A 510 30.42 16.34 -19.00
C ARG A 510 31.68 15.56 -18.63
N GLU A 511 32.33 15.93 -17.54
CA GLU A 511 33.50 15.21 -17.02
C GLU A 511 33.12 13.80 -16.53
N LEU A 512 31.95 13.63 -15.89
CA LEU A 512 31.43 12.33 -15.48
C LEU A 512 31.17 11.45 -16.69
N TYR A 513 30.49 11.99 -17.70
CA TYR A 513 30.23 11.26 -18.95
C TYR A 513 31.53 10.89 -19.68
N ALA A 514 32.52 11.78 -19.72
CA ALA A 514 33.82 11.47 -20.31
C ALA A 514 34.53 10.32 -19.60
N LEU A 515 34.52 10.31 -18.25
CA LEU A 515 35.07 9.20 -17.49
C LEU A 515 34.29 7.90 -17.73
N LEU A 516 32.95 7.95 -17.74
CA LEU A 516 32.11 6.79 -18.06
C LEU A 516 32.38 6.26 -19.48
N GLU A 517 32.56 7.14 -20.47
CA GLU A 517 32.92 6.75 -21.84
C GLU A 517 34.29 6.08 -21.91
N LEU A 518 35.28 6.57 -21.17
CA LEU A 518 36.60 5.93 -21.09
C LEU A 518 36.52 4.54 -20.49
N LEU A 519 35.84 4.40 -19.36
CA LEU A 519 35.66 3.12 -18.67
C LEU A 519 34.90 2.10 -19.53
N THR A 520 33.94 2.57 -20.31
CA THR A 520 33.24 1.73 -21.27
C THR A 520 34.12 1.37 -22.48
N SER A 521 35.03 2.25 -22.91
CA SER A 521 35.93 1.96 -24.03
C SER A 521 37.10 1.02 -23.70
N GLU A 522 37.62 1.02 -22.46
CA GLU A 522 38.76 0.16 -22.08
C GLU A 522 38.37 -1.31 -21.84
N GLN A 523 37.08 -1.58 -21.58
CA GLN A 523 36.58 -2.94 -21.29
C GLN A 523 35.94 -3.64 -22.50
N SER A 524 35.77 -2.93 -23.63
CA SER A 524 35.32 -3.48 -24.93
C SER A 524 36.50 -3.90 -25.80
#